data_AF-A0A168LPW9-F1
#
_entry.id   AF-A0A168LPW9-F1
#
_cell.length_a   1.000
_cell.length_b   1.000
_cell.length_c   1.000
_cell.angle_alpha   90.00
_cell.angle_beta   90.00
_cell.angle_gamma   90.00
#
_symmetry.space_group_name_H-M   'P 1'
#
loop_
_entity.id
_entity.type
_entity.pdbx_description
1 polymer ?
#
loop_
_entity_poly.entity_id
_entity_poly.type
_entity_poly.pdbx_seq_one_letter_code
_entity_poly.pdbx_strand_id
1 'polypeptide(L)'
;MKWKFIKFSVLLILIFVLSGQPISAAGKTQKVKVTFVSATLVQNNSVGNEWWWGGFVNGKELSDGSSVTIKADSNGSIKLRAEAQEQDKYPDDGATNATVKLSSFKSSINKKMTVTVVENRGRYSGNTAKWEFVFKLEKIK
;
A
#
# COMPACT_ATOMS: atom_id res chain seq x y z
N MET A 1 -42.60 32.97 -38.26
CA MET A 1 -42.14 33.42 -36.92
C MET A 1 -41.67 32.28 -35.99
N LYS A 2 -42.11 31.02 -36.15
CA LYS A 2 -41.85 29.93 -35.18
C LYS A 2 -40.42 29.35 -35.17
N TRP A 3 -39.67 29.43 -36.28
CA TRP A 3 -38.32 28.83 -36.38
C TRP A 3 -37.24 29.59 -35.59
N LYS A 4 -37.34 30.93 -35.49
CA LYS A 4 -36.38 31.74 -34.74
C LYS A 4 -36.46 31.46 -33.22
N PHE A 5 -37.66 31.17 -32.71
CA PHE A 5 -37.86 30.76 -31.31
C PHE A 5 -37.29 29.37 -31.02
N ILE A 6 -37.46 28.41 -31.93
CA ILE A 6 -36.90 27.06 -31.78
C ILE A 6 -35.37 27.09 -31.74
N LYS A 7 -34.72 27.87 -32.61
CA LYS A 7 -33.25 28.03 -32.59
C LYS A 7 -32.77 28.66 -31.28
N PHE A 8 -33.50 29.63 -30.75
CA PHE A 8 -33.16 30.30 -29.50
C PHE A 8 -33.31 29.36 -28.30
N SER A 9 -34.38 28.56 -28.25
CA SER A 9 -34.58 27.54 -27.21
C SER A 9 -33.53 26.43 -27.26
N VAL A 10 -33.14 25.98 -28.46
CA VAL A 10 -32.06 24.99 -28.62
C VAL A 10 -30.71 25.54 -28.16
N LEU A 11 -30.41 26.81 -28.47
CA LEU A 11 -29.19 27.47 -28.02
C LEU A 11 -29.12 27.60 -26.49
N LEU A 12 -30.27 27.88 -25.84
CA LEU A 12 -30.37 28.03 -24.40
C LEU A 12 -30.19 26.70 -23.65
N ILE A 13 -30.71 25.60 -24.20
CA ILE A 13 -30.51 24.24 -23.67
C ILE A 13 -29.04 23.83 -23.79
N LEU A 14 -28.37 24.17 -24.89
CA LEU A 14 -26.96 23.86 -25.11
C LEU A 14 -26.04 24.54 -24.06
N ILE A 15 -26.34 25.79 -23.69
CA ILE A 15 -25.59 26.54 -22.67
C ILE A 15 -25.79 25.92 -21.27
N PHE A 16 -26.99 25.44 -20.96
CA PHE A 16 -27.25 24.77 -19.68
C PHE A 16 -26.49 23.45 -19.54
N VAL A 17 -26.41 22.65 -20.62
CA VAL A 17 -25.64 21.38 -20.64
C VAL A 17 -24.14 21.63 -20.49
N LEU A 18 -23.61 22.74 -21.03
CA LEU A 18 -22.18 23.08 -20.92
C LEU A 18 -21.80 23.66 -19.54
N SER A 19 -22.74 24.26 -18.82
CA SER A 19 -22.51 24.84 -17.49
C SER A 19 -22.49 23.82 -16.34
N GLY A 20 -22.99 22.61 -16.57
CA GLY A 20 -23.01 21.51 -15.60
C GLY A 20 -21.68 20.74 -15.46
N GLN A 21 -20.54 21.43 -15.51
CA GLN A 21 -19.25 20.77 -15.27
C GLN A 21 -19.24 20.23 -13.82
N PRO A 22 -18.96 18.94 -13.59
CA PRO A 22 -18.86 18.43 -12.24
C PRO A 22 -17.68 19.11 -11.54
N ILE A 23 -17.98 19.98 -10.57
CA ILE A 23 -16.97 20.53 -9.66
C ILE A 23 -16.45 19.34 -8.86
N SER A 24 -15.31 18.80 -9.28
CA SER A 24 -14.61 17.79 -8.50
C SER A 24 -14.18 18.46 -7.20
N ALA A 25 -14.88 18.16 -6.11
CA ALA A 25 -14.51 18.63 -4.79
C ALA A 25 -13.08 18.15 -4.50
N ALA A 26 -12.16 19.07 -4.22
CA ALA A 26 -10.82 18.72 -3.79
C ALA A 26 -10.93 17.85 -2.52
N GLY A 27 -10.52 16.59 -2.63
CA GLY A 27 -10.54 15.65 -1.53
C GLY A 27 -9.72 16.18 -0.36
N LYS A 28 -10.23 16.05 0.87
CA LYS A 28 -9.44 16.39 2.06
C LYS A 28 -8.21 15.49 2.08
N THR A 29 -7.01 16.07 2.03
CA THR A 29 -5.76 15.31 2.14
C THR A 29 -5.39 15.09 3.60
N GLN A 30 -4.74 13.97 3.90
CA GLN A 30 -4.23 13.61 5.22
C GLN A 30 -2.76 13.24 5.13
N LYS A 31 -1.99 13.62 6.16
CA LYS A 31 -0.61 13.20 6.34
C LYS A 31 -0.58 11.96 7.21
N VAL A 32 0.14 10.93 6.78
CA VAL A 32 0.31 9.68 7.53
C VAL A 32 1.80 9.37 7.63
N LYS A 33 2.31 9.26 8.86
CA LYS A 33 3.63 8.69 9.14
C LYS A 33 3.51 7.17 9.06
N VAL A 34 4.31 6.55 8.20
CA VAL A 34 4.44 5.09 8.13
C VAL A 34 5.84 4.74 8.62
N THR A 35 5.91 3.90 9.64
CA THR A 35 7.17 3.43 10.23
C THR A 35 7.29 1.94 10.02
N PHE A 36 8.42 1.47 9.51
CA PHE A 36 8.74 0.06 9.49
C PHE A 36 9.35 -0.30 10.84
N VAL A 37 8.57 -0.97 11.69
CA VAL A 37 8.89 -1.15 13.11
C VAL A 37 9.85 -2.31 13.31
N SER A 38 9.59 -3.45 12.67
CA SER A 38 10.41 -4.66 12.84
C SER A 38 10.15 -5.68 11.73
N ALA A 39 11.16 -6.49 11.47
CA ALA A 39 11.06 -7.80 10.83
C ALA A 39 11.65 -8.84 11.78
N THR A 40 10.92 -9.93 12.04
CA THR A 40 11.36 -10.98 12.95
C THR A 40 11.12 -12.34 12.33
N LEU A 41 12.17 -13.16 12.25
CA LEU A 41 12.07 -14.58 11.92
C LEU A 41 11.41 -15.31 13.09
N VAL A 42 10.15 -15.72 12.92
CA VAL A 42 9.34 -16.35 13.98
C VAL A 42 9.30 -17.87 13.88
N GLN A 43 9.64 -18.43 12.72
CA GLN A 43 9.75 -19.87 12.49
C GLN A 43 10.82 -20.11 11.44
N ASN A 44 11.70 -21.09 11.65
CA ASN A 44 12.65 -21.53 10.63
C ASN A 44 12.78 -23.04 10.69
N ASN A 45 12.16 -23.75 9.74
CA ASN A 45 12.27 -25.20 9.64
C ASN A 45 13.47 -25.62 8.78
N SER A 46 14.69 -25.21 9.15
CA SER A 46 15.90 -25.52 8.37
C SER A 46 15.84 -25.07 6.90
N VAL A 47 15.34 -23.85 6.63
CA VAL A 47 15.40 -23.26 5.28
C VAL A 47 16.78 -22.66 5.04
N GLY A 48 17.27 -21.83 5.97
CA GLY A 48 18.61 -21.25 5.86
C GLY A 48 18.94 -20.36 7.05
N ASN A 49 20.11 -19.74 7.02
CA ASN A 49 20.62 -18.91 8.11
C ASN A 49 21.15 -17.55 7.67
N GLU A 50 21.21 -17.29 6.37
CA GLU A 50 21.62 -16.01 5.80
C GLU A 50 20.39 -15.33 5.23
N TRP A 51 20.04 -14.16 5.77
CA TRP A 51 18.75 -13.55 5.47
C TRP A 51 18.90 -12.09 5.10
N TRP A 52 18.21 -11.70 4.04
CA TRP A 52 17.84 -10.33 3.75
C TRP A 52 16.34 -10.13 3.98
N TRP A 53 15.95 -8.92 4.38
CA TRP A 53 14.56 -8.54 4.49
C TRP A 53 14.36 -7.06 4.15
N GLY A 54 13.16 -6.74 3.66
CA GLY A 54 12.83 -5.39 3.20
C GLY A 54 11.38 -5.02 3.46
N GLY A 55 11.17 -3.78 3.91
CA GLY A 55 9.85 -3.19 4.07
C GLY A 55 9.63 -2.08 3.04
N PHE A 56 8.45 -2.02 2.42
CA PHE A 56 8.14 -1.07 1.35
C PHE A 56 6.82 -0.35 1.60
N VAL A 57 6.82 0.96 1.33
CA VAL A 57 5.65 1.84 1.43
C VAL A 57 5.44 2.51 0.08
N ASN A 58 4.28 2.28 -0.54
CA ASN A 58 3.94 2.76 -1.88
C ASN A 58 5.03 2.44 -2.93
N GLY A 59 5.65 1.25 -2.83
CA GLY A 59 6.69 0.79 -3.74
C GLY A 59 8.09 1.35 -3.46
N LYS A 60 8.26 2.18 -2.43
CA LYS A 60 9.58 2.65 -1.99
C LYS A 60 10.03 1.88 -0.78
N GLU A 61 11.26 1.40 -0.82
CA GLU A 61 11.89 0.71 0.31
C GLU A 61 12.06 1.66 1.50
N LEU A 62 11.94 1.10 2.69
CA LEU A 62 12.10 1.76 3.96
C LEU A 62 13.00 0.87 4.82
N SER A 63 14.10 1.42 5.32
CA SER A 63 15.01 0.70 6.21
C SER A 63 14.34 0.38 7.55
N ASP A 64 14.85 -0.64 8.25
CA ASP A 64 14.39 -0.99 9.59
C ASP A 64 14.41 0.22 10.54
N GLY A 65 13.34 0.35 11.33
CA GLY A 65 13.14 1.44 12.29
C GLY A 65 12.87 2.81 11.64
N SER A 66 13.01 2.93 10.32
CA SER A 66 12.85 4.20 9.63
C SER A 66 11.37 4.51 9.37
N SER A 67 11.10 5.78 9.04
CA SER A 67 9.75 6.23 8.75
C SER A 67 9.69 7.17 7.56
N VAL A 68 8.54 7.19 6.88
CA VAL A 68 8.23 8.10 5.79
C VAL A 68 6.88 8.77 6.05
N THR A 69 6.74 10.03 5.66
CA THR A 69 5.45 10.74 5.71
C THR A 69 4.81 10.75 4.34
N ILE A 70 3.61 10.20 4.24
CA ILE A 70 2.82 10.13 3.01
C ILE A 70 1.67 11.12 3.11
N LYS A 71 1.48 11.93 2.05
CA LYS A 71 0.26 12.71 1.84
C LYS A 71 -0.66 11.91 0.92
N ALA A 72 -1.87 11.64 1.35
CA ALA A 72 -2.87 10.91 0.57
C ALA A 72 -4.26 11.48 0.82
N ASP A 73 -5.19 11.25 -0.12
CA ASP A 73 -6.59 11.60 0.08
C ASP A 73 -7.18 10.87 1.30
N SER A 74 -8.11 11.50 2.01
CA SER A 74 -8.77 10.93 3.18
C SER A 74 -9.45 9.59 2.91
N ASN A 75 -9.87 9.38 1.66
CA ASN A 75 -10.49 8.15 1.17
C ASN A 75 -9.50 7.25 0.42
N GLY A 76 -8.24 7.67 0.32
CA GLY A 76 -7.17 6.95 -0.34
C GLY A 76 -6.65 5.78 0.51
N SER A 77 -5.56 5.20 0.03
CA SER A 77 -4.91 4.06 0.68
C SER A 77 -3.39 4.15 0.61
N ILE A 78 -2.74 3.40 1.50
CA ILE A 78 -1.29 3.17 1.52
C ILE A 78 -1.05 1.70 1.20
N LYS A 79 -0.16 1.45 0.25
CA LYS A 79 0.29 0.10 -0.12
C LYS A 79 1.53 -0.23 0.71
N LEU A 80 1.51 -1.39 1.33
CA LEU A 80 2.62 -1.96 2.08
C LEU A 80 3.06 -3.24 1.40
N ARG A 81 4.36 -3.50 1.39
CA ARG A 81 4.93 -4.77 0.96
C ARG A 81 6.06 -5.14 1.91
N ALA A 82 6.15 -6.42 2.21
CA ALA A 82 7.22 -7.00 3.02
C ALA A 82 7.82 -8.17 2.25
N GLU A 83 9.14 -8.29 2.33
CA GLU A 83 9.92 -9.30 1.64
C GLU A 83 10.96 -9.89 2.59
N ALA A 84 11.21 -11.19 2.45
CA ALA A 84 12.33 -11.87 3.07
C ALA A 84 12.96 -12.82 2.05
N GLN A 85 14.28 -12.93 2.06
CA GLN A 85 15.03 -13.75 1.13
C GLN A 85 16.15 -14.47 1.87
N GLU A 86 16.23 -15.78 1.66
CA GLU A 86 17.38 -16.59 2.07
C GLU A 86 18.53 -16.32 1.07
N GLN A 87 19.73 -15.99 1.56
CA GLN A 87 20.86 -15.47 0.78
C GLN A 87 21.89 -16.53 0.35
N ASP A 88 21.47 -17.78 0.15
CA ASP A 88 22.35 -18.82 -0.39
C ASP A 88 22.67 -18.63 -1.88
N LYS A 89 23.50 -19.54 -2.42
CA LYS A 89 23.83 -19.62 -3.86
C LYS A 89 22.59 -19.61 -4.76
N TYR A 90 21.48 -20.16 -4.28
CA TYR A 90 20.19 -20.14 -4.96
C TYR A 90 19.14 -19.55 -4.02
N PRO A 91 18.97 -18.22 -4.05
CA PRO A 91 18.08 -17.56 -3.10
C PRO A 91 16.63 -18.05 -3.22
N ASP A 92 16.01 -18.33 -2.08
CA ASP A 92 14.58 -18.55 -1.96
C ASP A 92 13.91 -17.30 -1.35
N ASP A 93 12.87 -16.80 -2.02
CA ASP A 93 12.20 -15.55 -1.67
C ASP A 93 10.77 -15.77 -1.17
N GLY A 94 10.29 -14.80 -0.38
CA GLY A 94 8.92 -14.69 0.03
C GLY A 94 8.50 -13.24 0.09
N ALA A 95 7.25 -12.95 -0.29
CA ALA A 95 6.69 -11.61 -0.24
C ALA A 95 5.21 -11.62 0.16
N THR A 96 4.77 -10.54 0.79
CA THR A 96 3.35 -10.30 1.07
C THR A 96 3.01 -8.83 0.89
N ASN A 97 1.77 -8.55 0.49
CA ASN A 97 1.30 -7.20 0.19
C ASN A 97 0.05 -6.88 1.00
N ALA A 98 -0.09 -5.62 1.42
CA ALA A 98 -1.29 -5.13 2.08
C ALA A 98 -1.68 -3.74 1.56
N THR A 99 -2.97 -3.46 1.54
CA THR A 99 -3.50 -2.11 1.27
C THR A 99 -4.27 -1.63 2.48
N VAL A 100 -3.85 -0.52 3.07
CA VAL A 100 -4.51 0.10 4.23
C VAL A 100 -5.28 1.33 3.78
N LYS A 101 -6.61 1.32 3.92
CA LYS A 101 -7.45 2.49 3.62
C LYS A 101 -7.32 3.52 4.75
N LEU A 102 -7.16 4.80 4.42
CA LEU A 102 -7.03 5.85 5.44
C LEU A 102 -8.32 6.02 6.26
N SER A 103 -9.47 5.67 5.69
CA SER A 103 -10.75 5.68 6.38
C SER A 103 -10.92 4.55 7.40
N SER A 104 -10.10 3.49 7.35
CA SER A 104 -10.27 2.31 8.23
C SER A 104 -9.71 2.51 9.64
N PHE A 105 -9.08 3.66 9.94
CA PHE A 105 -8.52 3.95 11.25
C PHE A 105 -8.60 5.42 11.61
N LYS A 106 -8.72 5.72 12.91
CA LYS A 106 -8.93 7.09 13.40
C LYS A 106 -7.63 7.86 13.61
N SER A 107 -6.67 7.27 14.32
CA SER A 107 -5.38 7.89 14.68
C SER A 107 -4.22 7.04 14.19
N SER A 108 -4.05 5.83 14.72
CA SER A 108 -2.94 4.94 14.39
C SER A 108 -3.34 3.47 14.36
N ILE A 109 -2.61 2.66 13.59
CA ILE A 109 -2.69 1.19 13.64
C ILE A 109 -1.30 0.58 13.53
N ASN A 110 -1.15 -0.63 14.06
CA ASN A 110 -0.06 -1.53 13.70
C ASN A 110 -0.59 -2.57 12.70
N LYS A 111 0.04 -2.66 11.54
CA LYS A 111 -0.25 -3.66 10.52
C LYS A 111 0.83 -4.74 10.57
N LYS A 112 0.45 -5.92 11.06
CA LYS A 112 1.26 -7.13 11.00
C LYS A 112 1.11 -7.80 9.64
N MET A 113 2.21 -8.31 9.10
CA MET A 113 2.30 -8.98 7.80
C MET A 113 3.21 -10.20 7.95
N THR A 114 2.71 -11.37 7.56
CA THR A 114 3.49 -12.61 7.59
C THR A 114 4.02 -12.93 6.19
N VAL A 115 5.32 -13.10 6.08
CA VAL A 115 6.00 -13.58 4.87
C VAL A 115 6.41 -15.03 5.12
N THR A 116 6.14 -15.90 4.16
CA THR A 116 6.60 -17.30 4.18
C THR A 116 7.61 -17.47 3.05
N VAL A 117 8.80 -17.96 3.39
CA VAL A 117 9.83 -18.40 2.44
C VAL A 117 9.79 -19.94 2.43
N VAL A 118 9.86 -20.53 1.23
CA VAL A 118 9.78 -21.99 1.04
C VAL A 118 11.07 -22.45 0.37
N GLU A 119 11.75 -23.42 0.99
CA GLU A 119 12.92 -24.07 0.40
C GLU A 119 12.47 -24.86 -0.84
N ASN A 120 12.99 -24.52 -2.01
CA ASN A 120 12.55 -25.17 -3.24
C ASN A 120 13.50 -26.28 -3.70
N ARG A 121 14.56 -26.58 -2.95
CA ARG A 121 15.64 -27.46 -3.40
C ARG A 121 16.21 -28.36 -2.29
N GLY A 122 17.00 -29.34 -2.71
CA GLY A 122 17.78 -30.20 -1.80
C GLY A 122 16.94 -31.07 -0.85
N ARG A 123 17.61 -31.54 0.21
CA ARG A 123 17.04 -32.43 1.23
C ARG A 123 15.88 -31.78 2.01
N TYR A 124 15.87 -30.46 2.09
CA TYR A 124 14.93 -29.68 2.90
C TYR A 124 13.81 -29.05 2.05
N SER A 125 13.68 -29.43 0.78
CA SER A 125 12.62 -28.93 -0.10
C SER A 125 11.23 -29.07 0.53
N GLY A 126 10.45 -28.00 0.46
CA GLY A 126 9.13 -27.87 1.08
C GLY A 126 9.16 -27.34 2.51
N ASN A 127 10.33 -27.24 3.14
CA ASN A 127 10.46 -26.58 4.44
C ASN A 127 10.16 -25.09 4.33
N THR A 128 9.75 -24.50 5.46
CA THR A 128 9.35 -23.09 5.48
C THR A 128 10.00 -22.31 6.60
N ALA A 129 10.28 -21.04 6.30
CA ALA A 129 10.60 -20.01 7.25
C ALA A 129 9.50 -18.96 7.23
N LYS A 130 9.10 -18.46 8.41
CA LYS A 130 8.09 -17.41 8.53
C LYS A 130 8.68 -16.20 9.21
N TRP A 131 8.43 -15.06 8.59
CA TRP A 131 8.81 -13.75 9.08
C TRP A 131 7.57 -12.93 9.43
N GLU A 132 7.58 -12.29 10.60
CA GLU A 132 6.57 -11.30 10.99
C GLU A 132 7.14 -9.88 10.81
N PHE A 133 6.49 -9.12 9.94
CA PHE A 133 6.77 -7.71 9.70
C PHE A 133 5.72 -6.85 10.36
N VAL A 134 6.13 -5.74 10.97
CA VAL A 134 5.23 -4.79 11.62
C VAL A 134 5.42 -3.40 11.04
N PHE A 135 4.35 -2.82 10.52
CA PHE A 135 4.30 -1.41 10.12
C PHE A 135 3.38 -0.64 11.05
N LYS A 136 3.84 0.51 11.56
CA LYS A 136 2.98 1.47 12.27
C LYS A 136 2.55 2.57 11.33
N LEU A 137 1.26 2.80 11.22
CA LEU A 137 0.67 3.91 10.46
C LEU A 137 0.04 4.88 11.45
N GLU A 138 0.38 6.16 11.36
CA GLU A 138 -0.07 7.20 12.29
C GLU A 138 -0.45 8.47 11.52
N LYS A 139 -1.70 8.90 11.66
CA LYS A 139 -2.17 10.17 11.10
C LYS A 139 -1.55 11.32 11.88
N ILE A 140 -0.88 12.20 11.15
CA ILE A 140 -0.28 13.41 11.69
C ILE A 140 -1.26 14.56 11.48
N LYS A 141 -1.44 15.38 12.51
CA LYS A 141 -2.23 16.61 12.41
C LYS A 141 -1.56 17.64 11.50
#